data_AF-A0A929IUR2-F1
#
_entry.id   AF-A0A929IUR2-F1
#
_cell.length_a   1.000
_cell.length_b   1.000
_cell.length_c   1.000
_cell.angle_alpha   90.00
_cell.angle_beta   90.00
_cell.angle_gamma   90.00
#
_symmetry.space_group_name_H-M   'P 1'
#
loop_
_entity.id
_entity.type
_entity.pdbx_description
1 polymer ?
#
loop_
_entity_poly.entity_id
_entity_poly.type
_entity_poly.pdbx_seq_one_letter_code
_entity_poly.pdbx_strand_id
1 'polypeptide(L)'
;PDIPGPGGELGGDADEPWTSGGQDLAEVMVPPNSPLVGRTLARIGFRYRYHCIVLGIERRSRMLRRRITDIALEAGDVLLIQGRSDDVMALRGSRDVLLMEWSAASLPTLRYAKRASAIFLGVVALAATGAVPIVVAAVTGAAAMVLSGALGMRDAVRALDYQIIFTIAAALALGEAMQETGGAAFLASLLLEALDGASPAVVLSAFFLLVGVFANIISTKATAVLFTPIAVGVAQGIDVPVEIFAVAVIFAANCSFASPIGYQTNLLVMVPGQYRFMDFVKAGLPLLFIVWLIFSLFAPWFYGL
;
A
#
# COMPACT_ATOMS: atom_id res chain seq x y z
N PRO A 1 35.85 -22.62 52.92
CA PRO A 1 36.53 -21.70 51.98
C PRO A 1 36.34 -22.15 50.53
N ASP A 2 35.64 -21.48 49.65
CA ASP A 2 34.62 -20.43 49.72
C ASP A 2 34.00 -20.49 48.31
N ILE A 3 32.69 -20.64 48.20
CA ILE A 3 31.99 -20.67 46.90
C ILE A 3 31.61 -19.22 46.57
N PRO A 4 32.02 -18.63 45.44
CA PRO A 4 31.65 -17.26 45.11
C PRO A 4 30.18 -17.21 44.66
N GLY A 5 29.39 -16.35 45.32
CA GLY A 5 27.99 -16.08 44.97
C GLY A 5 27.82 -15.24 43.70
N PRO A 6 26.61 -15.21 43.11
CA PRO A 6 26.33 -14.38 41.95
C PRO A 6 25.97 -12.96 42.41
N GLY A 7 26.95 -12.06 42.37
CA GLY A 7 26.75 -10.62 42.52
C GLY A 7 27.48 -9.91 41.40
N GLY A 8 26.74 -9.53 40.35
CA GLY A 8 27.25 -8.78 39.20
C GLY A 8 26.26 -7.68 38.83
N GLU A 9 26.40 -6.56 39.54
CA GLU A 9 26.08 -5.18 39.19
C GLU A 9 25.28 -4.94 37.89
N LEU A 10 23.97 -4.65 38.05
CA LEU A 10 23.18 -3.90 37.07
C LEU A 10 23.25 -2.42 37.47
N GLY A 11 24.24 -1.70 36.94
CA GLY A 11 24.44 -0.28 37.18
C GLY A 11 24.51 0.50 35.87
N GLY A 12 23.43 1.22 35.56
CA GLY A 12 23.43 2.54 34.92
C GLY A 12 23.88 2.66 33.45
N ASP A 13 22.90 2.84 32.56
CA ASP A 13 22.96 3.93 31.56
C ASP A 13 21.54 4.49 31.39
N ALA A 14 21.09 5.18 32.43
CA ALA A 14 19.96 6.10 32.36
C ALA A 14 20.53 7.47 31.97
N ASP A 15 20.76 7.71 30.67
CA ASP A 15 20.81 9.04 30.02
C ASP A 15 21.35 8.99 28.57
N GLU A 16 21.08 7.94 27.78
CA GLU A 16 21.26 8.08 26.33
C GLU A 16 20.11 8.91 25.72
N PRO A 17 20.40 10.04 25.04
CA PRO A 17 19.38 10.76 24.29
C PRO A 17 18.83 9.82 23.22
N TRP A 18 17.52 9.67 23.17
CA TRP A 18 16.78 8.79 22.27
C TRP A 18 17.15 9.06 20.79
N THR A 19 18.19 8.40 20.28
CA THR A 19 18.63 8.52 18.89
C THR A 19 17.71 7.71 18.00
N SER A 20 16.98 8.43 17.15
CA SER A 20 16.15 8.08 15.98
C SER A 20 16.41 6.77 15.21
N GLY A 21 16.32 5.60 15.85
CA GLY A 21 16.30 4.30 15.18
C GLY A 21 15.78 3.22 16.12
N GLY A 22 14.79 2.44 15.67
CA GLY A 22 14.21 1.31 16.42
C GLY A 22 13.09 1.66 17.41
N GLN A 23 12.32 2.72 17.16
CA GLN A 23 11.16 3.05 17.97
C GLN A 23 9.86 2.75 17.21
N ASP A 24 8.98 2.03 17.88
CA ASP A 24 7.66 1.66 17.38
C ASP A 24 6.60 2.51 18.07
N LEU A 25 5.60 2.89 17.29
CA LEU A 25 4.32 3.35 17.80
C LEU A 25 3.43 2.13 18.04
N ALA A 26 2.54 2.22 19.02
CA ALA A 26 1.46 1.27 19.19
C ALA A 26 0.28 1.93 19.89
N GLU A 27 -0.91 1.40 19.65
CA GLU A 27 -2.10 1.75 20.41
C GLU A 27 -2.31 0.72 21.51
N VAL A 28 -2.56 1.18 22.74
CA VAL A 28 -2.88 0.32 23.87
C VAL A 28 -4.19 0.78 24.53
N MET A 29 -5.10 -0.14 24.78
CA MET A 29 -6.36 0.14 25.47
C MET A 29 -6.23 -0.14 26.97
N VAL A 30 -6.85 0.71 27.80
CA VAL A 30 -6.96 0.49 29.24
C VAL A 30 -8.18 -0.40 29.54
N PRO A 31 -8.01 -1.68 29.97
CA PRO A 31 -9.15 -2.54 30.29
C PRO A 31 -9.88 -2.09 31.58
N PRO A 32 -11.15 -2.46 31.77
CA PRO A 32 -11.94 -2.05 32.94
C PRO A 32 -11.34 -2.42 34.31
N ASN A 33 -10.58 -3.51 34.38
CA ASN A 33 -9.93 -3.99 35.60
C ASN A 33 -8.48 -3.51 35.75
N SER A 34 -8.05 -2.54 34.94
CA SER A 34 -6.68 -2.03 34.97
C SER A 34 -6.42 -1.20 36.24
N PRO A 35 -5.25 -1.37 36.90
CA PRO A 35 -4.83 -0.52 38.01
C PRO A 35 -4.52 0.93 37.58
N LEU A 36 -4.54 1.22 36.28
CA LEU A 36 -4.33 2.53 35.70
C LEU A 36 -5.59 3.42 35.77
N VAL A 37 -6.77 2.81 35.91
CA VAL A 37 -8.06 3.53 35.96
C VAL A 37 -8.08 4.50 37.15
N GLY A 38 -8.51 5.73 36.90
CA GLY A 38 -8.61 6.81 37.89
C GLY A 38 -7.28 7.47 38.25
N ARG A 39 -6.17 7.10 37.59
CA ARG A 39 -4.84 7.69 37.83
C ARG A 39 -4.38 8.49 36.62
N THR A 40 -3.58 9.52 36.87
CA THR A 40 -2.94 10.31 35.81
C THR A 40 -1.62 9.67 35.38
N LEU A 41 -1.19 9.94 34.14
CA LEU A 41 0.09 9.43 33.63
C LEU A 41 1.29 9.84 34.48
N ALA A 42 1.25 11.04 35.06
CA ALA A 42 2.27 11.52 35.99
C ALA A 42 2.36 10.65 37.25
N ARG A 43 1.22 10.23 37.81
CA ARG A 43 1.15 9.38 39.00
C ARG A 43 1.49 7.92 38.71
N ILE A 44 1.14 7.44 37.52
CA ILE A 44 1.47 6.09 37.05
C ILE A 44 2.98 5.95 36.79
N GLY A 45 3.63 7.04 36.36
CA GLY A 45 5.03 7.00 35.93
C GLY A 45 5.19 6.12 34.68
N PHE A 46 4.24 6.19 33.75
CA PHE A 46 4.13 5.27 32.61
C PHE A 46 5.45 5.11 31.84
N ARG A 47 6.16 6.23 31.65
CA ARG A 47 7.49 6.29 31.03
C ARG A 47 8.54 5.41 31.71
N TYR A 48 8.55 5.38 33.03
CA TYR A 48 9.54 4.62 33.80
C TYR A 48 9.11 3.17 34.01
N ARG A 49 7.80 2.93 34.15
CA ARG A 49 7.25 1.60 34.42
C ARG A 49 7.26 0.69 33.19
N TYR A 50 6.98 1.25 32.02
CA TYR A 50 6.84 0.48 30.77
C TYR A 50 7.86 0.87 29.70
N HIS A 51 8.82 1.74 30.02
CA HIS A 51 9.82 2.27 29.07
C HIS A 51 9.21 2.89 27.79
N CYS A 52 7.93 3.28 27.85
CA CYS A 52 7.15 3.81 26.73
C CYS A 52 6.61 5.21 27.05
N ILE A 53 6.58 6.10 26.07
CA ILE A 53 6.04 7.45 26.21
C ILE A 53 4.63 7.49 25.64
N VAL A 54 3.67 7.99 26.40
CA VAL A 54 2.31 8.24 25.88
C VAL A 54 2.30 9.57 25.12
N LEU A 55 1.96 9.52 23.83
CA LEU A 55 1.88 10.67 22.93
C LEU A 55 0.46 11.25 22.83
N GLY A 56 -0.56 10.46 23.13
CA GLY A 56 -1.95 10.87 23.02
C GLY A 56 -2.91 9.95 23.76
N ILE A 57 -4.06 10.49 24.12
CA ILE A 57 -5.18 9.76 24.73
C ILE A 57 -6.42 10.01 23.88
N GLU A 58 -7.03 8.93 23.42
CA GLU A 58 -8.34 8.92 22.76
C GLU A 58 -9.39 8.34 23.70
N ARG A 59 -10.53 9.05 23.82
CA ARG A 59 -11.69 8.59 24.58
C ARG A 59 -12.93 8.73 23.72
N ARG A 60 -13.66 7.62 23.52
CA ARG A 60 -14.91 7.59 22.73
C ARG A 60 -14.73 8.22 21.33
N SER A 61 -13.67 7.85 20.61
CA SER A 61 -13.36 8.38 19.27
C SER A 61 -13.09 9.88 19.21
N ARG A 62 -12.63 10.47 20.33
CA ARG A 62 -12.18 11.86 20.40
C ARG A 62 -10.84 11.97 21.09
N MET A 63 -9.90 12.63 20.42
CA MET A 63 -8.60 12.94 20.99
C MET A 63 -8.72 14.04 22.04
N LEU A 64 -8.22 13.77 23.25
CA LEU A 64 -8.28 14.72 24.36
C LEU A 64 -7.21 15.81 24.18
N ARG A 65 -7.64 17.07 24.04
CA ARG A 65 -6.75 18.23 23.82
C ARG A 65 -6.19 18.87 25.10
N ARG A 66 -6.31 18.21 26.24
CA ARG A 66 -5.74 18.68 27.52
C ARG A 66 -4.31 18.19 27.67
N ARG A 67 -3.56 18.76 28.63
CA ARG A 67 -2.23 18.22 28.98
C ARG A 67 -2.39 16.76 29.39
N ILE A 68 -1.76 15.89 28.62
CA ILE A 68 -1.89 14.43 28.72
C ILE A 68 -1.51 13.94 30.13
N THR A 69 -0.59 14.64 30.80
CA THR A 69 -0.15 14.37 32.18
C THR A 69 -1.22 14.55 33.25
N ASP A 70 -2.25 15.35 32.98
CA ASP A 70 -3.26 15.76 33.97
C ASP A 70 -4.59 15.01 33.77
N ILE A 71 -4.67 14.17 32.74
CA ILE A 71 -5.87 13.39 32.42
C ILE A 71 -5.84 12.11 33.27
N ALA A 72 -6.90 11.91 34.06
CA ALA A 72 -7.14 10.64 34.73
C ALA A 72 -7.66 9.63 33.70
N LEU A 73 -6.99 8.48 33.60
CA LEU A 73 -7.35 7.43 32.66
C LEU A 73 -8.67 6.77 33.07
N GLU A 74 -9.51 6.50 32.07
CA GLU A 74 -10.76 5.75 32.21
C GLU A 74 -10.67 4.40 31.50
N ALA A 75 -11.51 3.47 31.93
CA ALA A 75 -11.69 2.21 31.22
C ALA A 75 -12.14 2.47 29.78
N GLY A 76 -11.46 1.83 28.82
CA GLY A 76 -11.71 2.00 27.39
C GLY A 76 -10.97 3.18 26.75
N ASP A 77 -10.14 3.91 27.50
CA ASP A 77 -9.21 4.87 26.88
C ASP A 77 -8.20 4.12 26.00
N VAL A 78 -7.89 4.70 24.84
CA VAL A 78 -6.83 4.24 23.94
C VAL A 78 -5.66 5.22 24.04
N LEU A 79 -4.49 4.70 24.37
CA LEU A 79 -3.25 5.45 24.51
C LEU A 79 -2.38 5.17 23.29
N LEU A 80 -1.93 6.23 22.62
CA LEU A 80 -0.88 6.12 21.61
C LEU A 80 0.46 6.17 22.33
N ILE A 81 1.27 5.11 22.21
CA ILE A 81 2.56 4.98 22.89
C ILE A 81 3.72 4.89 21.90
N GLN A 82 4.90 5.34 22.32
CA GLN A 82 6.16 5.25 21.59
C GLN A 82 7.23 4.63 22.49
N GLY A 83 7.88 3.56 22.04
CA GLY A 83 8.91 2.84 22.79
C GLY A 83 9.82 2.02 21.88
N ARG A 84 10.78 1.28 22.43
CA ARG A 84 11.57 0.31 21.64
C ARG A 84 10.68 -0.89 21.29
N SER A 85 10.98 -1.57 20.17
CA SER A 85 10.19 -2.74 19.73
C SER A 85 10.01 -3.80 20.82
N ASP A 86 11.06 -4.09 21.58
CA ASP A 86 11.03 -5.09 22.66
C ASP A 86 10.11 -4.65 23.82
N ASP A 87 10.14 -3.35 24.18
CA ASP A 87 9.31 -2.78 25.26
C ASP A 87 7.83 -2.77 24.87
N VAL A 88 7.54 -2.42 23.62
CA VAL A 88 6.16 -2.45 23.07
C VAL A 88 5.64 -3.88 23.01
N MET A 89 6.48 -4.86 22.64
CA MET A 89 6.09 -6.28 22.64
C MET A 89 5.86 -6.82 24.05
N ALA A 90 6.61 -6.37 25.06
CA ALA A 90 6.43 -6.77 26.45
C ALA A 90 5.03 -6.43 26.99
N LEU A 91 4.38 -5.39 26.43
CA LEU A 91 3.02 -5.00 26.80
C LEU A 91 1.95 -6.02 26.40
N ARG A 92 2.21 -6.94 25.46
CA ARG A 92 1.26 -8.03 25.11
C ARG A 92 0.94 -8.95 26.29
N GLY A 93 1.88 -9.13 27.22
CA GLY A 93 1.70 -9.97 28.41
C GLY A 93 1.19 -9.21 29.63
N SER A 94 1.01 -7.89 29.54
CA SER A 94 0.57 -7.06 30.65
C SER A 94 -0.93 -7.20 30.88
N ARG A 95 -1.35 -7.22 32.15
CA ARG A 95 -2.79 -7.12 32.53
C ARG A 95 -3.24 -5.66 32.66
N ASP A 96 -2.30 -4.73 32.66
CA ASP A 96 -2.56 -3.31 32.91
C ASP A 96 -3.08 -2.60 31.65
N VAL A 97 -2.73 -3.09 30.46
CA VAL A 97 -3.13 -2.55 29.16
C VAL A 97 -3.30 -3.69 28.15
N LEU A 98 -4.18 -3.50 27.17
CA LEU A 98 -4.36 -4.41 26.05
C LEU A 98 -3.72 -3.78 24.81
N LEU A 99 -2.69 -4.45 24.25
CA LEU A 99 -2.09 -3.99 23.00
C LEU A 99 -3.11 -4.15 21.87
N MET A 100 -3.53 -3.01 21.31
CA MET A 100 -4.36 -2.97 20.11
C MET A 100 -3.38 -3.15 18.94
N GLU A 101 -3.52 -4.24 18.20
CA GLU A 101 -2.51 -4.69 17.22
C GLU A 101 -2.42 -3.81 15.95
N TRP A 102 -2.90 -2.58 16.01
CA TRP A 102 -2.95 -1.64 14.90
C TRP A 102 -2.01 -0.46 15.19
N SER A 103 -1.15 -0.17 14.21
CA SER A 103 -0.19 0.94 14.18
C SER A 103 1.21 0.68 14.76
N ALA A 104 1.83 -0.45 14.44
CA ALA A 104 3.30 -0.54 14.37
C ALA A 104 3.83 0.22 13.13
N ALA A 105 3.56 1.52 13.06
CA ALA A 105 4.16 2.38 12.04
C ALA A 105 5.57 2.73 12.50
N SER A 106 6.58 2.10 11.90
CA SER A 106 7.99 2.47 12.10
C SER A 106 8.16 3.96 11.79
N LEU A 107 8.69 4.74 12.74
CA LEU A 107 8.95 6.16 12.50
C LEU A 107 9.90 6.33 11.30
N PRO A 108 9.59 7.22 10.33
CA PRO A 108 10.52 7.53 9.25
C PRO A 108 11.82 8.08 9.84
N THR A 109 12.94 7.41 9.58
CA THR A 109 14.25 7.88 10.01
C THR A 109 14.70 9.05 9.12
N LEU A 110 14.26 10.26 9.47
CA LEU A 110 14.59 11.51 8.76
C LEU A 110 16.10 11.72 8.55
N ARG A 111 16.93 11.06 9.36
CA ARG A 111 18.40 11.06 9.26
C ARG A 111 18.91 10.57 7.89
N TYR A 112 18.24 9.59 7.27
CA TYR A 112 18.67 9.04 5.98
C TYR A 112 17.93 9.65 4.78
N ALA A 113 16.93 10.50 5.03
CA ALA A 113 16.06 11.06 4.00
C ALA A 113 16.84 11.73 2.86
N LYS A 114 17.85 12.55 3.15
CA LYS A 114 18.66 13.22 2.11
C LYS A 114 19.40 12.23 1.21
N ARG A 115 19.98 11.18 1.79
CA ARG A 115 20.70 10.13 1.03
C ARG A 115 19.72 9.33 0.18
N ALA A 116 18.61 8.90 0.77
CA ALA A 116 17.57 8.17 0.06
C ALA A 116 16.96 8.98 -1.09
N SER A 117 16.67 10.26 -0.87
CA SER A 117 16.16 11.16 -1.92
C SER A 117 17.17 11.38 -3.04
N ALA A 118 18.46 11.53 -2.71
CA ALA A 118 19.50 11.68 -3.74
C ALA A 118 19.61 10.41 -4.60
N ILE A 119 19.60 9.22 -3.99
CA ILE A 119 19.62 7.95 -4.72
C ILE A 119 18.36 7.81 -5.58
N PHE A 120 17.18 8.06 -5.02
CA PHE A 120 15.91 7.97 -5.72
C PHE A 120 15.86 8.92 -6.94
N LEU A 121 16.21 10.19 -6.75
CA LEU A 121 16.27 11.17 -7.85
C LEU A 121 17.30 10.78 -8.91
N GLY A 122 18.44 10.23 -8.51
CA GLY A 122 19.44 9.72 -9.44
C GLY A 122 18.90 8.58 -10.31
N VAL A 123 18.22 7.60 -9.70
CA VAL A 123 17.57 6.50 -10.42
C VAL A 123 16.51 7.02 -11.40
N VAL A 124 15.66 7.95 -10.95
CA VAL A 124 14.62 8.56 -11.81
C VAL A 124 15.25 9.31 -12.99
N ALA A 125 16.30 10.10 -12.77
CA ALA A 125 16.98 10.82 -13.83
C ALA A 125 17.64 9.88 -14.85
N LEU A 126 18.31 8.82 -14.38
CA LEU A 126 18.93 7.80 -15.24
C LEU A 126 17.87 7.05 -16.07
N ALA A 127 16.75 6.68 -15.45
CA ALA A 127 15.66 5.99 -16.15
C ALA A 127 14.95 6.92 -17.15
N ALA A 128 14.69 8.18 -16.79
CA ALA A 128 13.99 9.14 -17.63
C ALA A 128 14.80 9.59 -18.86
N THR A 129 16.13 9.67 -18.71
CA THR A 129 17.03 10.00 -19.84
C THR A 129 17.30 8.81 -20.77
N GLY A 130 16.92 7.59 -20.36
CA GLY A 130 17.22 6.37 -21.10
C GLY A 130 18.71 6.02 -21.18
N ALA A 131 19.55 6.65 -20.34
CA ALA A 131 20.99 6.44 -20.36
C ALA A 131 21.39 4.99 -20.02
N VAL A 132 20.58 4.34 -19.17
CA VAL A 132 20.69 2.92 -18.83
C VAL A 132 19.30 2.30 -18.78
N PRO A 133 19.16 0.98 -19.03
CA PRO A 133 17.89 0.29 -18.84
C PRO A 133 17.34 0.50 -17.43
N ILE A 134 16.03 0.72 -17.32
CA ILE A 134 15.37 1.01 -16.02
C ILE A 134 15.64 -0.07 -14.97
N VAL A 135 15.79 -1.33 -15.40
CA VAL A 135 16.13 -2.46 -14.53
C VAL A 135 17.52 -2.27 -13.90
N VAL A 136 18.50 -1.85 -14.69
CA VAL A 136 19.87 -1.61 -14.20
C VAL A 136 19.87 -0.44 -13.23
N ALA A 137 19.19 0.67 -13.56
CA ALA A 137 19.05 1.82 -12.67
C ALA A 137 18.37 1.46 -11.34
N ALA A 138 17.27 0.70 -11.39
CA ALA A 138 16.52 0.29 -10.20
C ALA A 138 17.33 -0.64 -9.29
N VAL A 139 18.00 -1.66 -9.85
CA VAL A 139 18.80 -2.62 -9.07
C VAL A 139 20.02 -1.95 -8.44
N THR A 140 20.73 -1.10 -9.19
CA THR A 140 21.87 -0.34 -8.64
C THR A 140 21.43 0.66 -7.59
N GLY A 141 20.30 1.34 -7.78
CA GLY A 141 19.69 2.22 -6.78
C GLY A 141 19.31 1.48 -5.49
N ALA A 142 18.67 0.32 -5.61
CA ALA A 142 18.33 -0.53 -4.47
C ALA A 142 19.58 -1.00 -3.72
N ALA A 143 20.62 -1.44 -4.45
CA ALA A 143 21.91 -1.79 -3.85
C ALA A 143 22.54 -0.59 -3.13
N ALA A 144 22.52 0.61 -3.72
CA ALA A 144 23.03 1.82 -3.11
C ALA A 144 22.26 2.21 -1.83
N MET A 145 20.93 1.99 -1.79
CA MET A 145 20.11 2.21 -0.59
C MET A 145 20.54 1.30 0.57
N VAL A 146 20.86 0.03 0.28
CA VAL A 146 21.34 -0.93 1.29
C VAL A 146 22.77 -0.62 1.71
N LEU A 147 23.68 -0.40 0.75
CA LEU A 147 25.09 -0.12 1.02
C LEU A 147 25.32 1.21 1.76
N SER A 148 24.48 2.22 1.51
CA SER A 148 24.54 3.51 2.21
C SER A 148 23.94 3.48 3.63
N GLY A 149 23.35 2.35 4.04
CA GLY A 149 22.65 2.18 5.30
C GLY A 149 21.32 2.93 5.37
N ALA A 150 20.81 3.45 4.24
CA ALA A 150 19.52 4.11 4.18
C ALA A 150 18.35 3.12 4.33
N LEU A 151 18.57 1.85 3.95
CA LEU A 151 17.62 0.76 4.10
C LEU A 151 18.31 -0.50 4.64
N GLY A 152 17.75 -1.12 5.69
CA GLY A 152 18.25 -2.39 6.19
C GLY A 152 17.94 -3.55 5.24
N MET A 153 18.78 -4.59 5.19
CA MET A 153 18.58 -5.75 4.31
C MET A 153 17.23 -6.45 4.54
N ARG A 154 16.78 -6.54 5.79
CA ARG A 154 15.46 -7.11 6.14
C ARG A 154 14.32 -6.27 5.57
N ASP A 155 14.43 -4.96 5.62
CA ASP A 155 13.42 -4.03 5.09
C ASP A 155 13.42 -4.01 3.57
N ALA A 156 14.60 -4.15 2.94
CA ALA A 156 14.72 -4.30 1.49
C ALA A 156 14.00 -5.56 0.97
N VAL A 157 14.15 -6.70 1.65
CA VAL A 157 13.42 -7.92 1.30
C VAL A 157 11.92 -7.79 1.57
N ARG A 158 11.52 -7.12 2.67
CA ARG A 158 10.10 -6.84 2.97
C ARG A 158 9.46 -5.86 1.98
N ALA A 159 10.24 -5.00 1.34
CA ALA A 159 9.76 -4.07 0.34
C ALA A 159 9.38 -4.76 -0.98
N LEU A 160 9.76 -6.02 -1.19
CA LEU A 160 9.32 -6.80 -2.33
C LEU A 160 7.86 -7.22 -2.16
N ASP A 161 7.00 -6.68 -3.02
CA ASP A 161 5.62 -7.13 -3.14
C ASP A 161 5.59 -8.47 -3.91
N TYR A 162 5.64 -9.58 -3.16
CA TYR A 162 5.52 -10.93 -3.72
C TYR A 162 4.24 -11.12 -4.53
N GLN A 163 3.15 -10.43 -4.18
CA GLN A 163 1.91 -10.50 -4.93
C GLN A 163 2.09 -9.93 -6.34
N ILE A 164 2.83 -8.83 -6.52
CA ILE A 164 3.16 -8.32 -7.87
C ILE A 164 3.98 -9.33 -8.67
N ILE A 165 5.02 -9.90 -8.05
CA ILE A 165 5.91 -10.88 -8.72
C ILE A 165 5.11 -12.08 -9.21
N PHE A 166 4.32 -12.69 -8.33
CA PHE A 166 3.48 -13.83 -8.69
C PHE A 166 2.37 -13.45 -9.67
N THR A 167 1.82 -12.24 -9.58
CA THR A 167 0.79 -11.77 -10.52
C THR A 167 1.36 -11.64 -11.93
N ILE A 168 2.57 -11.08 -12.11
CA ILE A 168 3.22 -10.99 -13.43
C ILE A 168 3.53 -12.38 -13.97
N ALA A 169 4.10 -13.27 -13.14
CA ALA A 169 4.40 -14.64 -13.56
C ALA A 169 3.14 -15.41 -13.97
N ALA A 170 2.06 -15.30 -13.19
CA ALA A 170 0.77 -15.89 -13.50
C ALA A 170 0.15 -15.28 -14.76
N ALA A 171 0.35 -13.99 -15.01
CA ALA A 171 -0.16 -13.33 -16.21
C ALA A 171 0.49 -13.83 -17.48
N LEU A 172 1.82 -13.97 -17.46
CA LEU A 172 2.56 -14.52 -18.59
C LEU A 172 2.15 -15.98 -18.85
N ALA A 173 2.05 -16.79 -17.79
CA ALA A 173 1.62 -18.19 -17.90
C ALA A 173 0.18 -18.32 -18.39
N LEU A 174 -0.75 -17.51 -17.88
CA LEU A 174 -2.14 -17.46 -18.32
C LEU A 174 -2.24 -17.00 -19.78
N GLY A 175 -1.47 -15.98 -20.15
CA GLY A 175 -1.47 -15.45 -21.51
C GLY A 175 -0.99 -16.49 -22.52
N GLU A 176 0.09 -17.20 -22.21
CA GLU A 176 0.58 -18.31 -23.04
C GLU A 176 -0.45 -19.44 -23.13
N ALA A 177 -1.01 -19.86 -21.99
CA ALA A 177 -2.04 -20.89 -21.98
C ALA A 177 -3.30 -20.48 -22.78
N MET A 178 -3.71 -19.22 -22.72
CA MET A 178 -4.85 -18.69 -23.49
C MET A 178 -4.56 -18.60 -24.99
N GLN A 179 -3.31 -18.36 -25.39
CA GLN A 179 -2.92 -18.38 -26.80
C GLN A 179 -2.88 -19.81 -27.33
N GLU A 180 -2.21 -20.73 -26.63
CA GLU A 180 -2.08 -22.14 -27.01
C GLU A 180 -3.45 -22.87 -27.06
N THR A 181 -4.35 -22.56 -26.13
CA THR A 181 -5.71 -23.13 -26.13
C THR A 181 -6.66 -22.46 -27.12
N GLY A 182 -6.26 -21.33 -27.72
CA GLY A 182 -7.13 -20.50 -28.55
C GLY A 182 -8.20 -19.70 -27.78
N GLY A 183 -8.18 -19.72 -26.45
CA GLY A 183 -9.16 -19.01 -25.61
C GLY A 183 -9.11 -17.48 -25.79
N ALA A 184 -7.91 -16.91 -26.00
CA ALA A 184 -7.77 -15.49 -26.31
C ALA A 184 -8.43 -15.14 -27.65
N ALA A 185 -8.19 -15.95 -28.68
CA ALA A 185 -8.79 -15.78 -30.01
C ALA A 185 -10.31 -15.93 -29.99
N PHE A 186 -10.84 -16.88 -29.19
CA PHE A 186 -12.27 -17.06 -29.01
C PHE A 186 -12.95 -15.84 -28.35
N LEU A 187 -12.36 -15.29 -27.28
CA LEU A 187 -12.91 -14.09 -26.64
C LEU A 187 -12.80 -12.86 -27.54
N ALA A 188 -11.72 -12.76 -28.31
CA ALA A 188 -11.55 -11.71 -29.32
C ALA A 188 -12.62 -11.81 -30.41
N SER A 189 -12.86 -13.01 -30.96
CA SER A 189 -13.85 -13.20 -32.02
C SER A 189 -15.26 -12.86 -31.54
N LEU A 190 -15.63 -13.22 -30.30
CA LEU A 190 -16.92 -12.82 -29.72
C LEU A 190 -17.11 -11.30 -29.70
N LEU A 191 -16.06 -10.55 -29.35
CA LEU A 191 -16.12 -9.09 -29.35
C LEU A 191 -16.21 -8.52 -30.77
N LEU A 192 -15.42 -9.08 -31.69
CA LEU A 192 -15.38 -8.62 -33.10
C LEU A 192 -16.68 -8.95 -33.84
N GLU A 193 -17.26 -10.11 -33.62
CA GLU A 193 -18.57 -10.50 -34.16
C GLU A 193 -19.69 -9.60 -33.61
N ALA A 194 -19.64 -9.25 -32.32
CA ALA A 194 -20.59 -8.32 -31.72
C ALA A 194 -20.48 -6.89 -32.30
N LEU A 195 -19.35 -6.55 -32.89
CA LEU A 195 -19.03 -5.25 -33.47
C LEU A 195 -18.76 -5.35 -34.98
N ASP A 196 -19.38 -6.33 -35.66
CA ASP A 196 -19.12 -6.57 -37.07
C ASP A 196 -19.36 -5.30 -37.92
N GLY A 197 -18.44 -5.04 -38.85
CA GLY A 197 -18.43 -3.82 -39.67
C GLY A 197 -18.01 -2.52 -38.96
N ALA A 198 -17.64 -2.56 -37.68
CA ALA A 198 -17.14 -1.39 -36.96
C ALA A 198 -15.69 -1.05 -37.32
N SER A 199 -15.30 0.22 -37.19
CA SER A 199 -13.91 0.63 -37.37
C SER A 199 -13.02 0.18 -36.20
N PRO A 200 -11.70 0.01 -36.40
CA PRO A 200 -10.76 -0.30 -35.32
C PRO A 200 -10.86 0.64 -34.12
N ALA A 201 -11.12 1.93 -34.37
CA ALA A 201 -11.37 2.94 -33.34
C ALA A 201 -12.57 2.59 -32.43
N VAL A 202 -13.67 2.10 -33.01
CA VAL A 202 -14.87 1.70 -32.26
C VAL A 202 -14.61 0.42 -31.46
N VAL A 203 -13.89 -0.55 -32.04
CA VAL A 203 -13.49 -1.78 -31.34
C VAL A 203 -12.60 -1.46 -30.14
N LEU A 204 -11.61 -0.57 -30.31
CA LEU A 204 -10.74 -0.10 -29.23
C LEU A 204 -11.54 0.59 -28.11
N SER A 205 -12.47 1.47 -28.48
CA SER A 205 -13.36 2.16 -27.55
C SER A 205 -14.24 1.19 -26.76
N ALA A 206 -14.86 0.22 -27.42
CA ALA A 206 -15.70 -0.79 -26.78
C ALA A 206 -14.88 -1.70 -25.85
N PHE A 207 -13.69 -2.11 -26.29
CA PHE A 207 -12.76 -2.91 -25.50
C PHE A 207 -12.33 -2.16 -24.24
N PHE A 208 -11.96 -0.87 -24.35
CA PHE A 208 -11.63 -0.04 -23.18
C PHE A 208 -12.78 -0.01 -22.17
N LEU A 209 -14.01 0.22 -22.65
CA LEU A 209 -15.18 0.29 -21.77
C LEU A 209 -15.43 -1.05 -21.07
N LEU A 210 -15.31 -2.16 -21.78
CA LEU A 210 -15.44 -3.51 -21.22
C LEU A 210 -14.42 -3.71 -20.09
N VAL A 211 -13.14 -3.45 -20.35
CA VAL A 211 -12.08 -3.58 -19.35
C VAL A 211 -12.34 -2.65 -18.15
N GLY A 212 -12.75 -1.41 -18.40
CA GLY A 212 -13.06 -0.43 -17.36
C GLY A 212 -14.23 -0.83 -16.47
N VAL A 213 -15.26 -1.46 -17.03
CA VAL A 213 -16.37 -2.02 -16.25
C VAL A 213 -15.87 -3.18 -15.36
N PHE A 214 -15.09 -4.10 -15.91
CA PHE A 214 -14.52 -5.21 -15.13
C PHE A 214 -13.53 -4.73 -14.04
N ALA A 215 -12.81 -3.64 -14.27
CA ALA A 215 -11.94 -2.99 -13.28
C ALA A 215 -12.69 -2.51 -12.02
N ASN A 216 -14.01 -2.35 -12.10
CA ASN A 216 -14.84 -2.00 -10.94
C ASN A 216 -15.33 -3.23 -10.15
N ILE A 217 -15.16 -4.44 -10.69
CA ILE A 217 -15.61 -5.70 -10.08
C ILE A 217 -14.43 -6.44 -9.45
N ILE A 218 -13.29 -6.46 -10.14
CA ILE A 218 -12.07 -7.20 -9.76
C ILE A 218 -10.94 -6.19 -9.51
N SER A 219 -9.88 -6.60 -8.82
CA SER A 219 -8.69 -5.76 -8.59
C SER A 219 -8.04 -5.31 -9.90
N THR A 220 -7.51 -4.08 -9.94
CA THR A 220 -6.76 -3.52 -11.07
C THR A 220 -5.67 -4.46 -11.59
N LYS A 221 -4.92 -5.10 -10.69
CA LYS A 221 -3.86 -6.06 -11.02
C LYS A 221 -4.45 -7.26 -11.79
N ALA A 222 -5.49 -7.89 -11.26
CA ALA A 222 -6.11 -9.05 -11.89
C ALA A 222 -6.79 -8.71 -13.24
N THR A 223 -7.42 -7.55 -13.34
CA THR A 223 -8.03 -7.08 -14.60
C THR A 223 -6.97 -6.92 -15.68
N ALA A 224 -5.83 -6.28 -15.38
CA ALA A 224 -4.74 -6.16 -16.36
C ALA A 224 -4.25 -7.54 -16.83
N VAL A 225 -4.07 -8.48 -15.90
CA VAL A 225 -3.62 -9.85 -16.20
C VAL A 225 -4.59 -10.60 -17.11
N LEU A 226 -5.89 -10.54 -16.82
CA LEU A 226 -6.92 -11.26 -17.58
C LEU A 226 -7.09 -10.69 -18.99
N PHE A 227 -7.11 -9.36 -19.12
CA PHE A 227 -7.46 -8.70 -20.37
C PHE A 227 -6.28 -8.48 -21.31
N THR A 228 -5.03 -8.58 -20.85
CA THR A 228 -3.84 -8.46 -21.71
C THR A 228 -3.81 -9.51 -22.84
N PRO A 229 -3.96 -10.82 -22.59
CA PRO A 229 -3.98 -11.79 -23.70
C PRO A 229 -5.19 -11.62 -24.62
N ILE A 230 -6.32 -11.15 -24.11
CA ILE A 230 -7.51 -10.85 -24.92
C ILE A 230 -7.24 -9.64 -25.82
N ALA A 231 -6.60 -8.59 -25.30
CA ALA A 231 -6.17 -7.41 -26.05
C ALA A 231 -5.27 -7.79 -27.23
N VAL A 232 -4.32 -8.71 -26.99
CA VAL A 232 -3.44 -9.26 -28.04
C VAL A 232 -4.27 -9.94 -29.13
N GLY A 233 -5.20 -10.81 -28.76
CA GLY A 233 -6.08 -11.50 -29.70
C GLY A 233 -6.98 -10.56 -30.51
N VAL A 234 -7.54 -9.52 -29.87
CA VAL A 234 -8.38 -8.51 -30.55
C VAL A 234 -7.55 -7.71 -31.54
N ALA A 235 -6.37 -7.23 -31.13
CA ALA A 235 -5.48 -6.46 -31.99
C ALA A 235 -5.03 -7.26 -33.23
N GLN A 236 -4.65 -8.52 -33.03
CA GLN A 236 -4.31 -9.45 -34.12
C GLN A 236 -5.50 -9.73 -35.04
N GLY A 237 -6.71 -9.86 -34.48
CA GLY A 237 -7.94 -10.14 -35.25
C GLY A 237 -8.37 -9.01 -36.19
N ILE A 238 -7.94 -7.77 -35.94
CA ILE A 238 -8.21 -6.60 -36.79
C ILE A 238 -6.95 -6.02 -37.45
N ASP A 239 -5.83 -6.74 -37.40
CA ASP A 239 -4.53 -6.37 -38.00
C ASP A 239 -3.99 -4.99 -37.56
N VAL A 240 -4.05 -4.72 -36.26
CA VAL A 240 -3.58 -3.46 -35.65
C VAL A 240 -2.46 -3.75 -34.65
N PRO A 241 -1.48 -2.83 -34.45
CA PRO A 241 -0.41 -3.02 -33.48
C PRO A 241 -0.94 -3.31 -32.06
N VAL A 242 -0.42 -4.37 -31.44
CA VAL A 242 -0.83 -4.89 -30.13
C VAL A 242 -0.66 -3.85 -29.02
N GLU A 243 0.33 -2.97 -29.17
CA GLU A 243 0.66 -1.90 -28.23
C GLU A 243 -0.54 -0.99 -27.97
N ILE A 244 -1.40 -0.76 -28.98
CA ILE A 244 -2.55 0.12 -28.87
C ILE A 244 -3.59 -0.44 -27.89
N PHE A 245 -3.88 -1.73 -28.00
CA PHE A 245 -4.81 -2.42 -27.09
C PHE A 245 -4.17 -2.69 -25.72
N ALA A 246 -2.85 -2.94 -25.67
CA ALA A 246 -2.14 -3.04 -24.40
C ALA A 246 -2.22 -1.74 -23.59
N VAL A 247 -2.05 -0.58 -24.24
CA VAL A 247 -2.25 0.73 -23.61
C VAL A 247 -3.70 0.93 -23.16
N ALA A 248 -4.69 0.47 -23.93
CA ALA A 248 -6.08 0.49 -23.49
C ALA A 248 -6.31 -0.31 -22.21
N VAL A 249 -5.73 -1.52 -22.09
CA VAL A 249 -5.79 -2.31 -20.85
C VAL A 249 -5.14 -1.55 -19.69
N ILE A 250 -3.96 -0.96 -19.90
CA ILE A 250 -3.24 -0.21 -18.86
C ILE A 250 -4.10 0.91 -18.31
N PHE A 251 -4.73 1.73 -19.16
CA PHE A 251 -5.57 2.82 -18.69
C PHE A 251 -6.91 2.32 -18.11
N ALA A 252 -7.62 1.44 -18.81
CA ALA A 252 -8.94 0.97 -18.41
C ALA A 252 -8.93 0.18 -17.10
N ALA A 253 -7.91 -0.65 -16.86
CA ALA A 253 -7.79 -1.42 -15.61
C ALA A 253 -7.64 -0.51 -14.37
N ASN A 254 -7.18 0.74 -14.56
CA ASN A 254 -7.06 1.74 -13.50
C ASN A 254 -8.34 2.57 -13.30
N CYS A 255 -9.39 2.38 -14.11
CA CYS A 255 -10.65 3.10 -14.00
C CYS A 255 -11.62 2.49 -12.96
N SER A 256 -11.11 2.01 -11.83
CA SER A 256 -11.88 1.46 -10.72
C SER A 256 -12.52 2.56 -9.85
N PHE A 257 -13.23 3.50 -10.48
CA PHE A 257 -13.77 4.70 -9.82
C PHE A 257 -15.13 4.46 -9.16
N ALA A 258 -15.95 3.59 -9.75
CA ALA A 258 -17.33 3.34 -9.35
C ALA A 258 -17.47 2.31 -8.23
N SER A 259 -16.36 1.71 -7.78
CA SER A 259 -16.35 0.67 -6.77
C SER A 259 -15.27 0.91 -5.71
N PRO A 260 -15.60 0.75 -4.42
CA PRO A 260 -14.63 0.78 -3.35
C PRO A 260 -13.78 -0.50 -3.32
N ILE A 261 -14.25 -1.61 -3.92
CA ILE A 261 -13.60 -2.93 -3.84
C ILE A 261 -12.43 -3.04 -4.83
N GLY A 262 -12.49 -2.30 -5.95
CA GLY A 262 -11.51 -2.40 -7.03
C GLY A 262 -10.08 -2.02 -6.62
N TYR A 263 -9.91 -1.16 -5.61
CA TYR A 263 -8.60 -0.76 -5.14
C TYR A 263 -8.56 -0.38 -3.65
N GLN A 264 -7.46 -0.72 -2.96
CA GLN A 264 -7.31 -0.53 -1.52
C GLN A 264 -7.46 0.94 -1.08
N THR A 265 -7.04 1.91 -1.90
CA THR A 265 -7.14 3.33 -1.54
C THR A 265 -8.59 3.80 -1.42
N ASN A 266 -9.51 3.24 -2.21
CA ASN A 266 -10.92 3.60 -2.13
C ASN A 266 -11.53 3.10 -0.81
N LEU A 267 -11.13 1.91 -0.34
CA LEU A 267 -11.52 1.38 0.98
C LEU A 267 -10.97 2.23 2.14
N LEU A 268 -9.71 2.69 2.02
CA LEU A 268 -9.06 3.52 3.04
C LEU A 268 -9.78 4.85 3.28
N VAL A 269 -10.41 5.41 2.24
CA VAL A 269 -11.19 6.67 2.35
C VAL A 269 -12.65 6.40 2.69
N MET A 270 -13.21 5.26 2.27
CA MET A 270 -14.61 4.92 2.50
C MET A 270 -14.99 4.95 3.99
N VAL A 271 -14.16 4.35 4.86
CA VAL A 271 -14.47 4.23 6.29
C VAL A 271 -14.39 5.58 7.02
N PRO A 272 -13.28 6.35 6.95
CA PRO A 272 -13.19 7.64 7.64
C PRO A 272 -14.09 8.71 7.02
N GLY A 273 -14.31 8.66 5.70
CA GLY A 273 -15.20 9.56 4.97
C GLY A 273 -16.68 9.24 5.11
N GLN A 274 -17.04 8.14 5.78
CA GLN A 274 -18.42 7.65 5.92
C GLN A 274 -19.17 7.48 4.59
N TYR A 275 -18.44 7.18 3.51
CA TYR A 275 -19.02 6.97 2.18
C TYR A 275 -19.71 5.61 2.11
N ARG A 276 -20.82 5.55 1.39
CA ARG A 276 -21.52 4.31 1.03
C ARG A 276 -21.07 3.85 -0.35
N PHE A 277 -21.29 2.56 -0.65
CA PHE A 277 -20.99 2.01 -1.99
C PHE A 277 -21.62 2.84 -3.12
N MET A 278 -22.87 3.27 -2.94
CA MET A 278 -23.58 4.08 -3.94
C MET A 278 -22.99 5.47 -4.16
N ASP A 279 -22.21 6.01 -3.22
CA ASP A 279 -21.54 7.30 -3.40
C ASP A 279 -20.39 7.16 -4.41
N PHE A 280 -19.66 6.03 -4.36
CA PHE A 280 -18.66 5.68 -5.38
C PHE A 280 -19.30 5.47 -6.74
N VAL A 281 -20.42 4.75 -6.83
CA VAL A 281 -21.10 4.54 -8.11
C VAL A 281 -21.54 5.87 -8.73
N LYS A 282 -22.15 6.75 -7.94
CA LYS A 282 -22.66 8.05 -8.41
C LYS A 282 -21.56 9.00 -8.90
N ALA A 283 -20.42 9.04 -8.22
CA ALA A 283 -19.30 9.89 -8.62
C ALA A 283 -18.40 9.24 -9.67
N GLY A 284 -18.19 7.93 -9.54
CA GLY A 284 -17.23 7.16 -10.32
C GLY A 284 -17.73 6.74 -11.69
N LEU A 285 -19.00 6.42 -11.88
CA LEU A 285 -19.53 6.10 -13.22
C LEU A 285 -19.41 7.29 -14.18
N PRO A 286 -19.81 8.53 -13.82
CA PRO A 286 -19.57 9.68 -14.68
C PRO A 286 -18.08 9.86 -15.01
N LEU A 287 -17.20 9.67 -14.04
CA LEU A 287 -15.75 9.79 -14.25
C LEU A 287 -15.22 8.71 -15.20
N LEU A 288 -15.69 7.45 -15.08
CA LEU A 288 -15.36 6.37 -16.00
C LEU A 288 -15.77 6.74 -17.43
N PHE A 289 -16.98 7.25 -17.63
CA PHE A 289 -17.45 7.67 -18.95
C PHE A 289 -16.66 8.86 -19.51
N ILE A 290 -16.25 9.82 -18.68
CA ILE A 290 -15.40 10.93 -19.11
C ILE A 290 -14.04 10.41 -19.58
N VAL A 291 -13.38 9.57 -18.78
CA VAL A 291 -12.07 9.00 -19.15
C VAL A 291 -12.17 8.13 -20.39
N TRP A 292 -13.20 7.29 -20.48
CA TRP A 292 -13.50 6.51 -21.67
C TRP A 292 -13.69 7.39 -22.89
N LEU A 293 -14.52 8.44 -22.81
CA LEU A 293 -14.77 9.34 -23.93
C LEU A 293 -13.49 10.05 -24.39
N ILE A 294 -12.67 10.54 -23.44
CA ILE A 294 -11.38 11.16 -23.75
C ILE A 294 -10.47 10.16 -24.45
N PHE A 295 -10.34 8.94 -23.93
CA PHE A 295 -9.53 7.89 -24.53
C PHE A 295 -10.02 7.53 -25.94
N SER A 296 -11.33 7.33 -26.10
CA SER A 296 -11.96 6.95 -27.36
C SER A 296 -11.87 8.02 -28.46
N LEU A 297 -11.69 9.29 -28.09
CA LEU A 297 -11.45 10.37 -29.05
C LEU A 297 -9.96 10.56 -29.32
N PHE A 298 -9.12 10.47 -28.28
CA PHE A 298 -7.69 10.77 -28.38
C PHE A 298 -6.88 9.62 -28.97
N ALA A 299 -7.10 8.38 -28.52
CA ALA A 299 -6.30 7.24 -28.91
C ALA A 299 -6.39 6.94 -30.43
N PRO A 300 -7.57 6.93 -31.07
CA PRO A 300 -7.64 6.73 -32.51
C PRO A 300 -6.91 7.81 -33.30
N TRP A 301 -7.06 9.08 -32.90
CA TRP A 301 -6.35 10.20 -33.53
C TRP A 301 -4.83 10.08 -33.37
N PHE A 302 -4.35 9.70 -32.18
CA PHE A 302 -2.92 9.58 -31.88
C PHE A 302 -2.26 8.42 -32.63
N TYR A 303 -2.96 7.28 -32.76
CA TYR A 303 -2.44 6.08 -33.42
C TYR A 303 -2.79 5.99 -34.91
N GLY A 304 -3.62 6.91 -35.43
CA GLY A 304 -4.03 6.92 -36.84
C GLY A 304 -4.99 5.79 -37.22
N LEU A 305 -5.92 5.44 -36.31
CA LEU A 305 -6.97 4.44 -36.50
C LEU A 305 -8.26 4.99 -37.12
#